data_AF-A0A7V3HIN4-F1
#
_entry.id   AF-A0A7V3HIN4-F1
#
_cell.length_a   1.000
_cell.length_b   1.000
_cell.length_c   1.000
_cell.angle_alpha   90.00
_cell.angle_beta   90.00
_cell.angle_gamma   90.00
#
_symmetry.space_group_name_H-M   'P 1'
#
loop_
_entity.id
_entity.type
_entity.pdbx_description
1 polymer ?
#
loop_
_entity_poly.entity_id
_entity_poly.type
_entity_poly.pdbx_seq_one_letter_code
_entity_poly.pdbx_strand_id
1 'polypeptide(L)'
;MVVRRLEIPVVLRRAWGDEAADAFAVWLTSVLEERAISRDEYRQILSRLDILEHDMADLKADVQELRREISELRKEMNERFDRMYHQMVVQTRWFIGALVVIGTVISTLLAIGQFVR
;
A
#
# COMPACT_ATOMS: atom_id res chain seq x y z
N MET A 1 29.34 -31.38 1.08
CA MET A 1 29.50 -31.28 -0.38
C MET A 1 30.85 -31.87 -0.76
N VAL A 2 30.89 -32.81 -1.70
CA VAL A 2 32.16 -33.35 -2.21
C VAL A 2 32.73 -32.30 -3.14
N VAL A 3 33.80 -31.62 -2.70
CA VAL A 3 34.59 -30.72 -3.55
C VAL A 3 35.16 -31.59 -4.67
N ARG A 4 34.54 -31.56 -5.85
CA ARG A 4 35.17 -32.12 -7.05
C ARG A 4 36.44 -31.32 -7.24
N ARG A 5 37.61 -31.95 -7.01
CA ARG A 5 38.90 -31.38 -7.41
C ARG A 5 38.74 -30.92 -8.86
N LEU A 6 38.83 -29.61 -9.07
CA LEU A 6 38.85 -29.05 -10.41
C LEU A 6 40.01 -29.72 -11.16
N GLU A 7 39.67 -30.51 -12.18
CA GLU A 7 40.68 -31.15 -13.01
C GLU A 7 41.44 -30.05 -13.75
N ILE A 8 42.72 -29.89 -13.40
CA ILE A 8 43.53 -28.84 -14.01
C ILE A 8 43.73 -29.19 -15.49
N PRO A 9 43.31 -28.28 -16.40
CA PRO A 9 43.48 -28.48 -17.83
C PRO A 9 44.94 -28.79 -18.18
N VAL A 10 45.14 -29.80 -19.05
CA VAL A 10 46.47 -30.26 -19.48
C VAL A 10 47.33 -29.12 -20.06
N VAL A 11 46.69 -28.14 -20.68
CA VAL A 11 47.33 -26.93 -21.20
C VAL A 11 48.01 -26.11 -20.10
N LEU A 12 47.37 -25.97 -18.93
CA LEU A 12 47.91 -25.22 -17.79
C LEU A 12 49.07 -25.96 -17.13
N ARG A 13 48.97 -27.28 -16.96
CA ARG A 13 50.08 -28.10 -16.46
C ARG A 13 51.32 -27.99 -17.36
N ARG A 14 51.11 -28.03 -18.68
CA ARG A 14 52.20 -27.94 -19.66
C ARG A 14 52.86 -26.55 -19.69
N ALA A 15 52.07 -25.49 -19.50
CA ALA A 15 52.57 -24.12 -19.57
C ALA A 15 53.25 -23.65 -18.26
N TRP A 16 52.74 -24.07 -17.10
CA TRP A 16 53.17 -23.56 -15.79
C TRP A 16 53.94 -24.58 -14.95
N GLY A 17 53.97 -25.85 -15.36
CA GLY A 17 54.51 -26.95 -14.57
C GLY A 17 53.49 -27.47 -13.56
N ASP A 18 53.64 -28.73 -13.16
CA ASP A 18 52.65 -29.42 -12.31
C ASP A 18 52.48 -28.76 -10.93
N GLU A 19 53.57 -28.31 -10.32
CA GLU A 19 53.56 -27.70 -8.99
C GLU A 19 52.80 -26.36 -8.94
N ALA A 20 53.05 -25.46 -9.90
CA ALA A 20 52.34 -24.19 -9.98
C ALA A 20 50.86 -24.38 -10.37
N ALA A 21 50.57 -25.37 -11.21
CA ALA A 21 49.23 -25.71 -11.63
C ALA A 21 48.40 -26.29 -10.45
N ASP A 22 49.00 -27.14 -9.63
CA ASP A 22 48.37 -27.70 -8.43
C ASP A 22 48.16 -26.63 -7.34
N ALA A 23 49.14 -25.75 -7.11
CA ALA A 23 49.00 -24.62 -6.18
C ALA A 23 47.86 -23.66 -6.59
N PHE A 24 47.74 -23.38 -7.89
CA PHE A 24 46.66 -22.56 -8.43
C PHE A 24 45.29 -23.20 -8.21
N ALA A 25 45.14 -24.50 -8.40
CA ALA A 25 43.87 -25.19 -8.19
C ALA A 25 43.39 -25.15 -6.73
N VAL A 26 44.33 -25.28 -5.78
CA VAL A 26 44.04 -25.17 -4.35
C VAL A 26 43.60 -23.76 -3.99
N TRP A 27 44.35 -22.74 -4.45
CA TRP A 27 43.97 -21.34 -4.24
C TRP A 27 42.60 -21.01 -4.85
N LEU A 28 42.36 -21.43 -6.10
CA LEU A 28 41.10 -21.17 -6.80
C LEU A 28 39.92 -21.82 -6.08
N THR A 29 40.10 -23.05 -5.58
CA THR A 29 39.07 -23.74 -4.79
C THR A 29 38.78 -23.01 -3.49
N SER A 30 39.82 -22.54 -2.78
CA SER A 30 39.65 -21.74 -1.56
C SER A 30 38.89 -20.43 -1.81
N VAL A 31 39.19 -19.72 -2.91
CA VAL A 31 38.48 -18.48 -3.28
C VAL A 31 37.03 -18.75 -3.66
N LEU A 32 36.78 -19.85 -4.38
CA LEU A 32 35.43 -20.26 -4.75
C LEU A 32 34.62 -20.69 -3.52
N GLU A 33 35.21 -21.40 -2.57
CA GLU A 33 34.53 -21.77 -1.32
C GLU A 33 34.19 -20.57 -0.45
N GLU A 34 35.07 -19.56 -0.39
CA GLU A 34 34.84 -18.36 0.43
C GLU A 34 33.75 -17.44 -0.15
N ARG A 35 33.57 -17.41 -1.47
CA ARG A 35 32.68 -16.45 -2.15
C ARG A 35 31.48 -17.04 -2.88
N ALA A 36 31.44 -18.36 -3.11
CA ALA A 36 30.31 -18.97 -3.78
C ALA A 36 29.17 -19.24 -2.80
N ILE A 37 28.01 -18.63 -3.09
CA ILE A 37 26.75 -19.06 -2.49
C ILE A 37 26.46 -20.47 -2.98
N SER A 38 26.14 -21.39 -2.06
CA SER A 38 25.88 -22.77 -2.46
C SER A 38 24.64 -22.84 -3.36
N ARG A 39 24.60 -23.82 -4.27
CA ARG A 39 23.42 -24.02 -5.14
C ARG A 39 22.13 -24.23 -4.33
N ASP A 40 22.22 -24.79 -3.13
CA ASP A 40 21.06 -25.06 -2.28
C ASP A 40 20.59 -23.79 -1.58
N GLU A 41 21.50 -22.92 -1.15
CA GLU A 41 21.17 -21.58 -0.62
C GLU A 41 20.52 -20.71 -1.70
N TYR A 42 21.05 -20.76 -2.93
CA TYR A 42 20.44 -20.08 -4.06
C TYR A 42 19.01 -20.56 -4.32
N ARG A 43 18.76 -21.88 -4.30
CA ARG A 43 17.41 -22.45 -4.42
C ARG A 43 16.50 -22.03 -3.28
N GLN A 44 17.01 -21.96 -2.06
CA GLN A 44 16.24 -21.52 -0.90
C GLN A 44 15.84 -20.05 -1.03
N ILE A 45 16.74 -19.19 -1.52
CA ILE A 45 16.44 -17.78 -1.79
C ILE A 45 15.34 -17.68 -2.85
N LEU A 46 15.43 -18.43 -3.95
CA LEU A 46 14.38 -18.45 -4.98
C LEU A 46 13.03 -18.91 -4.41
N SER A 47 13.01 -20.00 -3.64
CA SER A 47 11.77 -20.48 -3.04
C SER A 47 11.15 -19.45 -2.08
N ARG A 48 11.96 -18.72 -1.32
CA ARG A 48 11.47 -17.63 -0.46
C ARG A 48 10.96 -16.44 -1.26
N LEU A 49 11.58 -16.15 -2.41
CA LEU A 49 11.15 -15.10 -3.31
C LEU A 49 9.80 -15.44 -3.95
N ASP A 50 9.59 -16.70 -4.36
CA ASP A 50 8.31 -17.17 -4.91
C ASP A 50 7.16 -17.02 -3.88
N ILE A 51 7.42 -17.38 -2.62
CA ILE A 51 6.45 -17.19 -1.53
C ILE A 51 6.15 -15.69 -1.33
N LEU A 52 7.18 -14.85 -1.31
CA LEU A 52 7.00 -13.41 -1.14
C LEU A 52 6.22 -12.79 -2.30
N GLU A 53 6.44 -13.25 -3.53
CA GLU A 53 5.70 -12.81 -4.70
C GLU A 53 4.21 -13.18 -4.59
N HIS A 54 3.91 -14.38 -4.11
CA HIS A 54 2.54 -14.82 -3.85
C HIS A 54 1.87 -13.98 -2.75
N ASP A 55 2.52 -13.82 -1.60
CA ASP A 55 2.01 -13.00 -0.49
C ASP A 55 1.77 -11.54 -0.92
N MET A 56 2.64 -11.00 -1.79
CA MET A 56 2.48 -9.65 -2.33
C MET A 56 1.30 -9.55 -3.31
N ALA A 57 1.01 -10.60 -4.08
CA ALA A 57 -0.15 -10.65 -4.96
C ALA A 57 -1.45 -10.65 -4.15
N ASP A 58 -1.50 -11.45 -3.07
CA ASP A 58 -2.65 -11.51 -2.16
C ASP A 58 -2.86 -10.17 -1.44
N LEU A 59 -1.79 -9.59 -0.87
CA LEU A 59 -1.88 -8.27 -0.24
C LEU A 59 -2.38 -7.19 -1.20
N LYS A 60 -2.01 -7.27 -2.48
CA LYS A 60 -2.50 -6.34 -3.50
C LYS A 60 -4.00 -6.51 -3.74
N ALA A 61 -4.51 -7.74 -3.72
CA ALA A 61 -5.93 -8.02 -3.84
C ALA A 61 -6.70 -7.44 -2.63
N ASP A 62 -6.22 -7.69 -1.41
CA ASP A 62 -6.81 -7.17 -0.17
C ASP A 62 -6.87 -5.63 -0.16
N VAL A 63 -5.78 -4.98 -0.58
CA VAL A 63 -5.75 -3.51 -0.67
C VAL A 63 -6.74 -2.98 -1.72
N GLN A 64 -6.94 -3.71 -2.82
CA GLN A 64 -7.95 -3.33 -3.82
C GLN A 64 -9.37 -3.49 -3.29
N GLU A 65 -9.65 -4.54 -2.54
CA GLU A 65 -10.93 -4.76 -1.87
C GLU A 65 -11.21 -3.67 -0.84
N LEU A 66 -10.27 -3.41 0.06
CA LEU A 66 -10.40 -2.36 1.07
C LEU A 66 -10.63 -0.97 0.44
N ARG A 67 -9.98 -0.69 -0.69
CA ARG A 67 -10.23 0.56 -1.43
C ARG A 67 -11.67 0.64 -1.98
N ARG A 68 -12.24 -0.47 -2.42
CA ARG A 68 -13.64 -0.53 -2.87
C ARG A 68 -14.58 -0.29 -1.71
N GLU A 69 -14.39 -0.99 -0.59
CA GLU A 69 -15.20 -0.82 0.62
C GLU A 69 -15.17 0.63 1.13
N ILE A 70 -13.98 1.23 1.22
CA ILE A 70 -13.83 2.64 1.62
C ILE A 70 -14.55 3.57 0.64
N SER A 71 -14.48 3.28 -0.67
CA SER A 71 -15.17 4.08 -1.66
C SER A 71 -16.70 3.97 -1.52
N GLU A 72 -17.21 2.80 -1.19
CA GLU A 72 -18.64 2.57 -0.97
C GLU A 72 -19.12 3.24 0.30
N LEU A 73 -18.39 3.09 1.41
CA LEU A 73 -18.66 3.79 2.67
C LEU A 73 -18.68 5.31 2.48
N ARG A 74 -17.73 5.86 1.71
CA ARG A 74 -17.71 7.30 1.39
C ARG A 74 -18.95 7.73 0.61
N LYS A 75 -19.41 6.92 -0.36
CA LYS A 75 -20.64 7.22 -1.11
C LYS A 75 -21.86 7.20 -0.18
N GLU A 76 -22.01 6.16 0.63
CA GLU A 76 -23.13 6.05 1.58
C GLU A 76 -23.15 7.22 2.56
N MET A 77 -21.98 7.59 3.11
CA MET A 77 -21.85 8.76 3.98
C MET A 77 -22.25 10.04 3.25
N ASN A 78 -21.78 10.25 2.02
CA ASN A 78 -22.12 11.44 1.25
C ASN A 78 -23.63 11.53 0.99
N GLU A 79 -24.27 10.43 0.59
CA GLU A 79 -25.72 10.39 0.40
C GLU A 79 -26.49 10.67 1.70
N ARG A 80 -26.02 10.14 2.84
CA ARG A 80 -26.61 10.42 4.15
C ARG A 80 -26.47 11.90 4.51
N PHE A 81 -25.31 12.50 4.27
CA PHE A 81 -25.08 13.92 4.49
C PHE A 81 -25.93 14.78 3.56
N ASP A 82 -26.06 14.43 2.28
CA ASP A 82 -26.89 15.16 1.32
C ASP A 82 -28.36 15.14 1.73
N ARG A 83 -28.88 13.99 2.19
CA ARG A 83 -30.24 13.88 2.73
C ARG A 83 -30.42 14.75 3.97
N MET A 84 -29.48 14.71 4.91
CA MET A 84 -29.53 15.52 6.12
C MET A 84 -29.47 17.02 5.80
N TYR A 85 -28.57 17.42 4.90
CA TYR A 85 -28.40 18.79 4.45
C TYR A 85 -29.69 19.30 3.80
N HIS A 86 -30.30 18.50 2.93
CA HIS A 86 -31.57 18.86 2.29
C HIS A 86 -32.68 19.09 3.31
N GLN A 87 -32.81 18.21 4.31
CA GLN A 87 -33.78 18.37 5.40
C GLN A 87 -33.53 19.63 6.22
N MET A 88 -32.28 19.89 6.61
CA MET A 88 -31.89 21.08 7.36
C MET A 88 -32.22 22.36 6.59
N VAL A 89 -31.89 22.43 5.29
CA VAL A 89 -32.18 23.61 4.45
C VAL A 89 -33.67 23.86 4.33
N VAL A 90 -34.47 22.81 4.13
CA VAL A 90 -35.94 22.94 4.08
C VAL A 90 -36.48 23.48 5.41
N GLN A 91 -36.01 22.93 6.53
CA GLN A 91 -36.40 23.40 7.86
C GLN A 91 -35.98 24.85 8.11
N THR A 92 -34.74 25.22 7.79
CA THR A 92 -34.25 26.60 7.93
C THR A 92 -35.07 27.57 7.09
N ARG A 93 -35.45 27.20 5.86
CA ARG A 93 -36.29 28.06 5.00
C ARG A 93 -37.66 28.32 5.62
N TRP A 94 -38.33 27.29 6.14
CA TRP A 94 -39.61 27.45 6.83
C TRP A 94 -39.47 28.25 8.13
N PHE A 95 -38.41 28.02 8.89
CA PHE A 95 -38.13 28.73 10.14
C PHE A 95 -37.91 30.23 9.91
N ILE A 96 -37.12 30.61 8.90
CA ILE A 96 -36.92 32.01 8.53
C ILE A 96 -38.24 32.65 8.11
N GLY A 97 -39.05 31.96 7.30
CA GLY A 97 -40.38 32.44 6.91
C GLY A 97 -41.28 32.72 8.13
N ALA A 98 -41.31 31.81 9.10
CA ALA A 98 -42.08 31.99 10.32
C ALA A 98 -41.60 33.19 11.15
N LEU A 99 -40.27 33.37 11.30
CA LEU A 99 -39.69 34.51 12.01
C LEU A 99 -40.09 35.85 11.37
N VAL A 100 -40.09 35.94 10.03
CA VAL A 100 -40.50 37.15 9.30
C VAL A 100 -41.98 37.48 9.54
N VAL A 101 -42.85 36.47 9.51
CA VAL A 101 -44.29 36.65 9.78
C VAL A 101 -44.52 37.14 11.20
N ILE A 102 -43.90 36.51 12.20
CA ILE A 102 -44.01 36.92 13.61
C ILE A 102 -43.51 38.36 13.79
N GLY A 103 -42.36 38.71 13.21
CA GLY A 103 -41.82 40.07 13.26
C GLY A 103 -42.76 41.11 12.66
N THR A 104 -43.41 40.77 11.55
CA THR A 104 -44.40 41.64 10.88
C THR A 104 -45.63 41.85 11.76
N VAL A 105 -46.17 40.78 12.37
CA VAL A 105 -47.31 40.86 13.29
C VAL A 105 -46.99 41.75 14.49
N ILE A 106 -45.82 41.57 15.11
CA ILE A 106 -45.38 42.41 16.23
C ILE A 106 -45.28 43.88 15.80
N SER A 107 -44.70 44.14 14.62
CA SER A 107 -44.58 45.50 14.09
C SER A 107 -45.95 46.16 13.84
N THR A 108 -46.91 45.43 13.27
CA THR A 108 -48.28 45.93 13.05
C THR A 108 -48.99 46.22 14.38
N LEU A 109 -48.87 45.34 15.37
CA LEU A 109 -49.48 45.55 16.69
C LEU A 109 -48.91 46.79 17.40
N LEU A 110 -47.59 46.98 17.33
CA LEU A 110 -46.94 48.18 17.89
C LEU A 110 -47.39 49.46 17.19
N ALA A 111 -47.53 49.43 15.86
CA ALA A 111 -48.02 50.58 15.10
C ALA A 111 -49.44 50.97 15.53
N ILE A 112 -50.37 50.02 15.64
CA ILE A 112 -51.74 50.27 16.11
C ILE A 112 -51.73 50.81 17.54
N GLY A 113 -50.92 50.22 18.42
CA GLY A 113 -50.79 50.70 19.80
C GLY A 113 -50.30 52.14 19.93
N GLN A 114 -49.48 52.63 18.98
CA GLN A 114 -49.05 54.04 18.94
C GLN A 114 -50.17 54.99 18.51
N PHE A 115 -51.14 54.56 17.70
CA PHE A 115 -52.27 55.39 17.28
C PHE A 115 -53.39 55.48 18.33
N VAL A 116 -53.49 54.49 19.23
CA VAL A 116 -54.50 54.46 20.31
C VAL A 116 -54.06 55.27 21.54
N ARG A 117 -52.78 55.65 21.61
CA ARG A 117 -52.19 56.47 22.69
C ARG A 117 -52.04 57.92 22.28
#